data_AF-A0A6P2ADD8-F1
#
_entry.id   AF-A0A6P2ADD8-F1
#
_cell.length_a   1.000
_cell.length_b   1.000
_cell.length_c   1.000
_cell.angle_alpha   90.00
_cell.angle_beta   90.00
_cell.angle_gamma   90.00
#
_symmetry.space_group_name_H-M   'P 1'
#
loop_
_entity.id
_entity.type
_entity.pdbx_description
1 polymer ?
#
loop_
_entity_poly.entity_id
_entity_poly.type
_entity_poly.pdbx_seq_one_letter_code
_entity_poly.pdbx_strand_id
1 'polypeptide(L)'
;MSNKLVQKISLRLQGYDSLKDVVIHEYKVIYFVIPKVASSSVKTLFKNLLDIDSPSPHTTKFPTLDRHKLSEYPDYLKFCFVRNPWDRLVSCYFSKIKKDYNLNIDTRVRLAQLLQPSLSGKVSWLPYPVINSQMSFTEFVYAVADIPESKADKHFRSQYTFITDSEGKLIPDFIGHFETLNADFATIVQKIGLPTPNLPHELKTNHQHYSTYYTPETWAIVAQRYQRDIELFGYDQDDLNILSS
;
A
#
# COMPACT_ATOMS: atom_id res chain seq x y z
N MET A 1 32.68 8.70 -1.88
CA MET A 1 31.20 8.63 -1.85
C MET A 1 30.71 9.25 -0.55
N SER A 2 29.64 10.06 -0.54
CA SER A 2 29.17 10.60 0.73
C SER A 2 28.57 9.46 1.56
N ASN A 3 29.14 9.24 2.75
CA ASN A 3 28.74 8.22 3.72
C ASN A 3 27.21 8.25 3.97
N LYS A 4 26.60 9.43 3.80
CA LYS A 4 25.15 9.69 3.87
C LYS A 4 24.29 8.89 2.87
N LEU A 5 24.72 8.63 1.63
CA LEU A 5 23.89 7.92 0.64
C LEU A 5 23.84 6.42 0.95
N VAL A 6 24.99 5.84 1.28
CA VAL A 6 25.12 4.43 1.70
C VAL A 6 24.38 4.21 3.02
N GLN A 7 24.51 5.12 3.97
CA GLN A 7 23.76 5.08 5.24
C GLN A 7 22.25 5.22 5.03
N LYS A 8 21.79 6.03 4.06
CA LYS A 8 20.36 6.17 3.73
C LYS A 8 19.77 4.94 3.02
N ILE A 9 20.60 4.22 2.26
CA ILE A 9 20.24 2.92 1.66
C ILE A 9 20.23 1.84 2.75
N SER A 10 21.25 1.80 3.62
CA SER A 10 21.34 0.86 4.75
C SER A 10 20.21 1.04 5.77
N LEU A 11 19.86 2.29 6.14
CA LEU A 11 18.72 2.60 7.01
C LEU A 11 17.38 2.21 6.39
N ARG A 12 17.24 2.28 5.05
CA ARG A 12 16.07 1.75 4.34
C ARG A 12 16.03 0.24 4.37
N LEU A 13 17.18 -0.45 4.35
CA LEU A 13 17.26 -1.91 4.42
C LEU A 13 17.10 -2.46 5.85
N GLN A 14 17.46 -1.66 6.87
CA GLN A 14 17.47 -2.06 8.29
C GLN A 14 16.19 -1.70 9.06
N GLY A 15 15.22 -1.01 8.45
CA GLY A 15 13.97 -0.65 9.13
C GLY A 15 12.93 -0.08 8.18
N TYR A 16 12.24 -0.94 7.44
CA TYR A 16 11.03 -0.58 6.68
C TYR A 16 9.79 -0.46 7.60
N ASP A 17 10.01 -0.04 8.85
CA ASP A 17 9.16 -0.35 10.00
C ASP A 17 8.58 0.87 10.73
N SER A 18 8.67 2.08 10.15
CA SER A 18 7.76 3.13 10.60
C SER A 18 6.44 2.99 9.87
N LEU A 19 5.58 2.11 10.37
CA LEU A 19 4.15 2.18 10.13
C LEU A 19 3.70 3.56 10.59
N LYS A 20 3.45 4.47 9.64
CA LYS A 20 3.06 5.85 9.93
C LYS A 20 1.56 5.92 10.04
N ASP A 21 1.03 5.32 11.10
CA ASP A 21 -0.37 5.43 11.45
C ASP A 21 -0.66 6.90 11.77
N VAL A 22 -1.75 7.42 11.23
CA VAL A 22 -2.13 8.82 11.38
C VAL A 22 -3.04 8.95 12.58
N VAL A 23 -2.74 9.89 13.48
CA VAL A 23 -3.62 10.22 14.61
C VAL A 23 -4.17 11.62 14.41
N ILE A 24 -5.48 11.79 14.62
CA ILE A 24 -6.14 13.09 14.57
C ILE A 24 -6.93 13.26 15.87
N HIS A 25 -6.33 13.98 16.83
CA HIS A 25 -6.88 14.12 18.18
C HIS A 25 -8.23 14.84 18.21
N GLU A 26 -8.43 15.84 17.36
CA GLU A 26 -9.67 16.61 17.26
C GLU A 26 -10.89 15.73 16.98
N TYR A 27 -10.73 14.71 16.13
CA TYR A 27 -11.78 13.75 15.77
C TYR A 27 -11.67 12.43 16.52
N LYS A 28 -10.72 12.31 17.46
CA LYS A 28 -10.39 11.07 18.19
C LYS A 28 -10.27 9.85 17.27
N VAL A 29 -9.46 9.97 16.20
CA VAL A 29 -9.25 8.87 15.25
C VAL A 29 -7.80 8.45 15.12
N ILE A 30 -7.60 7.16 14.86
CA ILE A 30 -6.34 6.55 14.46
C ILE A 30 -6.58 5.80 13.14
N TYR A 31 -5.85 6.17 12.11
CA TYR A 31 -5.94 5.58 10.78
C TYR A 31 -4.67 4.76 10.48
N PHE A 32 -4.82 3.44 10.37
CA PHE A 32 -3.74 2.55 9.95
C PHE A 32 -3.57 2.62 8.44
N VAL A 33 -2.43 3.14 8.00
CA VAL A 33 -2.21 3.43 6.58
C VAL A 33 -1.71 2.20 5.85
N ILE A 34 -2.61 1.54 5.13
CA ILE A 34 -2.25 0.48 4.18
C ILE A 34 -2.02 1.10 2.79
N PRO A 35 -0.93 0.76 2.07
CA PRO A 35 -0.77 1.22 0.69
C PRO A 35 -1.76 0.55 -0.27
N LYS A 36 -2.15 1.29 -1.32
CA LYS A 36 -2.95 0.78 -2.47
C LYS A 36 -4.43 0.49 -2.19
N VAL A 37 -4.93 0.96 -1.05
CA VAL A 37 -6.33 0.85 -0.57
C VAL A 37 -7.02 2.23 -0.47
N ALA A 38 -6.82 3.10 -1.47
CA ALA A 38 -7.24 4.53 -1.41
C ALA A 38 -6.58 5.39 -0.31
N SER A 39 -5.45 4.97 0.26
CA SER A 39 -4.84 5.71 1.37
C SER A 39 -4.40 7.14 1.05
N SER A 40 -4.10 7.46 -0.21
CA SER A 40 -3.87 8.84 -0.66
C SER A 40 -5.11 9.71 -0.54
N SER A 41 -6.30 9.18 -0.84
CA SER A 41 -7.56 9.90 -0.77
C SER A 41 -7.92 10.27 0.66
N VAL A 42 -7.81 9.30 1.59
CA VAL A 42 -8.01 9.54 3.03
C VAL A 42 -6.99 10.56 3.56
N LYS A 43 -5.73 10.46 3.14
CA LYS A 43 -4.70 11.45 3.51
C LYS A 43 -4.96 12.84 2.96
N THR A 44 -5.45 12.96 1.72
CA THR A 44 -5.84 14.26 1.16
C THR A 44 -6.96 14.90 1.97
N LEU A 45 -7.95 14.11 2.39
CA LEU A 45 -8.99 14.61 3.27
C LEU A 45 -8.42 15.12 4.60
N PHE A 46 -7.61 14.32 5.30
CA PHE A 46 -7.00 14.75 6.57
C PHE A 46 -6.08 15.95 6.39
N LYS A 47 -5.37 16.05 5.27
CA LYS A 47 -4.55 17.23 4.95
C LYS A 47 -5.44 18.48 4.90
N ASN A 48 -6.59 18.41 4.24
CA ASN A 48 -7.51 19.53 4.10
C ASN A 48 -8.20 19.87 5.44
N LEU A 49 -8.60 18.86 6.22
CA LEU A 49 -9.23 19.07 7.54
C LEU A 49 -8.27 19.72 8.55
N LEU A 50 -6.98 19.37 8.48
CA LEU A 50 -5.95 19.95 9.33
C LEU A 50 -5.33 21.24 8.77
N ASP A 51 -5.83 21.74 7.63
CA ASP A 51 -5.29 22.90 6.91
C ASP A 51 -3.76 22.83 6.69
N ILE A 52 -3.24 21.64 6.37
CA ILE A 52 -1.80 21.45 6.16
C ILE A 52 -1.44 21.81 4.73
N ASP A 53 -0.69 22.90 4.55
CA ASP A 53 -0.12 23.22 3.24
C ASP A 53 1.00 22.23 2.86
N SER A 54 0.81 21.53 1.73
CA SER A 54 1.73 20.50 1.24
C SER A 54 1.42 20.16 -0.22
N PRO A 55 2.44 19.98 -1.09
CA PRO A 55 2.21 19.70 -2.50
C PRO A 55 1.59 18.31 -2.77
N SER A 56 1.69 17.37 -1.82
CA SER A 56 1.18 16.01 -2.00
C SER A 56 0.84 15.33 -0.67
N PRO A 57 -0.25 14.53 -0.59
CA PRO A 57 -0.54 13.71 0.59
C PRO A 57 0.57 12.70 0.93
N HIS A 58 1.45 12.39 -0.03
CA HIS A 58 2.59 11.49 0.18
C HIS A 58 3.78 12.15 0.88
N THR A 59 3.89 13.48 0.78
CA THR A 59 4.95 14.28 1.41
C THR A 59 4.47 15.01 2.67
N THR A 60 3.15 15.08 2.88
CA THR A 60 2.54 15.66 4.07
C THR A 60 3.03 14.94 5.34
N LYS A 61 3.43 15.73 6.34
CA LYS A 61 3.76 15.25 7.68
C LYS A 61 2.49 15.30 8.52
N PHE A 62 1.86 14.15 8.69
CA PHE A 62 0.75 14.00 9.63
C PHE A 62 1.27 13.76 11.04
N PRO A 63 0.49 14.10 12.09
CA PRO A 63 0.72 13.55 13.41
C PRO A 63 0.68 12.01 13.33
N THR A 64 1.65 11.36 13.96
CA THR A 64 1.78 9.90 13.98
C THR A 64 1.79 9.39 15.40
N LEU A 65 1.29 8.17 15.59
CA LEU A 65 1.27 7.48 16.87
C LEU A 65 2.31 6.35 16.90
N ASP A 66 2.97 6.18 18.04
CA ASP A 66 3.71 4.95 18.35
C ASP A 66 2.71 3.86 18.75
N ARG A 67 2.73 2.71 18.06
CA ARG A 67 1.79 1.61 18.31
C ARG A 67 1.82 1.08 19.73
N HIS A 68 2.95 1.17 20.42
CA HIS A 68 3.04 0.77 21.83
C HIS A 68 2.15 1.63 22.75
N LYS A 69 1.70 2.80 22.27
CA LYS A 69 0.81 3.71 22.99
C LYS A 69 -0.65 3.58 22.59
N LEU A 70 -1.03 2.62 21.75
CA LEU A 70 -2.43 2.45 21.32
C LEU A 70 -3.41 2.30 22.49
N SER A 71 -2.98 1.66 23.59
CA SER A 71 -3.78 1.48 24.80
C SER A 71 -4.06 2.79 25.55
N GLU A 72 -3.31 3.86 25.30
CA GLU A 72 -3.55 5.19 25.89
C GLU A 72 -4.76 5.90 25.25
N TYR A 73 -5.29 5.36 24.14
CA TYR A 73 -6.39 5.95 23.36
C TYR A 73 -7.59 4.99 23.26
N PRO A 74 -8.17 4.56 24.39
CA PRO A 74 -9.28 3.58 24.38
C PRO A 74 -10.55 4.15 23.74
N ASP A 75 -10.75 5.47 23.78
CA ASP A 75 -11.91 6.17 23.24
C ASP A 75 -11.75 6.65 21.79
N TYR A 76 -10.60 6.36 21.15
CA TYR A 76 -10.35 6.73 19.76
C TYR A 76 -10.85 5.62 18.83
N LEU A 77 -11.54 6.00 17.76
CA LEU A 77 -11.88 5.09 16.67
C LEU A 77 -10.62 4.73 15.89
N LYS A 78 -10.24 3.46 15.92
CA LYS A 78 -9.11 2.90 15.17
C LYS A 78 -9.65 2.26 13.91
N PHE A 79 -9.23 2.72 12.73
CA PHE A 79 -9.77 2.19 11.48
C PHE A 79 -8.72 2.03 10.39
N CYS A 80 -9.04 1.21 9.40
CA CYS A 80 -8.27 1.06 8.18
C CYS A 80 -9.16 0.76 6.98
N PHE A 81 -8.55 0.74 5.80
CA PHE A 81 -9.15 0.18 4.59
C PHE A 81 -8.32 -0.99 4.09
N VAL A 82 -8.97 -2.03 3.59
CA VAL A 82 -8.35 -3.16 2.88
C VAL A 82 -8.87 -3.23 1.46
N ARG A 83 -8.20 -4.00 0.60
CA ARG A 83 -8.60 -4.21 -0.80
C ARG A 83 -8.38 -5.67 -1.16
N ASN A 84 -9.18 -6.16 -2.10
CA ASN A 84 -9.03 -7.48 -2.70
C ASN A 84 -7.54 -7.69 -3.08
N PRO A 85 -6.88 -8.74 -2.58
CA PRO A 85 -5.43 -8.92 -2.77
C PRO A 85 -4.98 -8.97 -4.22
N TRP A 86 -5.78 -9.60 -5.10
CA TRP A 86 -5.49 -9.67 -6.54
C TRP A 86 -5.53 -8.29 -7.19
N ASP A 87 -6.55 -7.49 -6.89
CA ASP A 87 -6.68 -6.12 -7.39
C ASP A 87 -5.60 -5.19 -6.81
N ARG A 88 -5.28 -5.34 -5.52
CA ARG A 88 -4.22 -4.58 -4.87
C ARG A 88 -2.86 -4.81 -5.52
N LEU A 89 -2.55 -6.05 -5.90
CA LEU A 89 -1.29 -6.39 -6.57
C LEU A 89 -1.22 -5.82 -7.99
N VAL A 90 -2.31 -5.87 -8.77
CA VAL A 90 -2.41 -5.22 -10.08
C VAL A 90 -2.21 -3.71 -9.95
N SER A 91 -2.87 -3.07 -8.98
CA SER A 91 -2.69 -1.64 -8.72
C SER A 91 -1.25 -1.30 -8.31
N CYS A 92 -0.57 -2.17 -7.57
CA CYS A 92 0.85 -2.03 -7.27
C CYS A 92 1.69 -2.08 -8.54
N TYR A 93 1.49 -3.10 -9.40
CA TYR A 93 2.21 -3.27 -10.65
C TYR A 93 2.11 -2.04 -11.55
N PHE A 94 0.89 -1.56 -11.84
CA PHE A 94 0.72 -0.38 -12.69
C PHE A 94 1.31 0.88 -12.06
N SER A 95 1.20 1.01 -10.74
CA SER A 95 1.68 2.20 -10.03
C SER A 95 3.20 2.26 -9.83
N LYS A 96 3.89 1.12 -9.78
CA LYS A 96 5.32 1.02 -9.40
C LYS A 96 6.21 0.49 -10.51
N ILE A 97 5.65 -0.24 -11.46
CA ILE A 97 6.39 -0.86 -12.55
C ILE A 97 6.10 -0.11 -13.85
N LYS A 98 4.82 0.02 -14.23
CA LYS A 98 4.46 0.66 -15.52
C LYS A 98 4.44 2.19 -15.50
N LYS A 99 3.96 2.82 -14.43
CA LYS A 99 3.99 4.29 -14.31
C LYS A 99 5.41 4.84 -14.32
N ASP A 100 6.33 4.12 -13.68
CA ASP A 100 7.75 4.46 -13.61
C ASP A 100 8.51 4.13 -14.90
N TYR A 101 7.99 3.22 -15.75
CA TYR A 101 8.48 3.00 -17.11
C TYR A 101 8.13 4.16 -18.06
N ASN A 102 6.89 4.67 -17.99
CA ASN A 102 6.39 5.73 -18.87
C ASN A 102 6.95 7.13 -18.53
N LEU A 103 7.43 7.33 -17.30
CA LEU A 103 8.20 8.50 -16.90
C LEU A 103 9.68 8.24 -17.19
N ASN A 104 10.08 8.35 -18.47
CA ASN A 104 11.45 8.17 -18.97
C ASN A 104 12.53 8.45 -17.92
N ILE A 105 13.23 7.37 -17.53
CA ILE A 105 14.50 7.30 -16.80
C ILE A 105 14.73 8.50 -15.86
N ASP A 106 14.32 8.32 -14.59
CA ASP A 106 14.80 9.11 -13.45
C ASP A 106 16.28 9.44 -13.70
N THR A 107 16.61 10.73 -13.71
CA THR A 107 17.96 11.26 -13.92
C THR A 107 18.99 10.52 -13.05
N ARG A 108 18.57 9.91 -11.93
CA ARG A 108 19.35 9.06 -11.05
C ARG A 108 19.72 7.68 -11.61
N VAL A 109 18.85 7.05 -12.41
CA VAL A 109 19.14 5.80 -13.13
C VAL A 109 20.12 6.08 -14.27
N ARG A 110 19.96 7.19 -15.01
CA ARG A 110 20.96 7.67 -15.98
C ARG A 110 22.30 7.98 -15.32
N LEU A 111 22.30 8.61 -14.15
CA LEU A 111 23.53 8.89 -13.39
C LEU A 111 24.19 7.62 -12.86
N ALA A 112 23.40 6.64 -12.39
CA ALA A 112 23.90 5.32 -11.98
C ALA A 112 24.50 4.53 -13.15
N GLN A 113 23.87 4.59 -14.34
CA GLN A 113 24.37 3.97 -15.57
C GLN A 113 25.66 4.65 -16.09
N LEU A 114 25.77 5.98 -15.99
CA LEU A 114 26.97 6.73 -16.36
C LEU A 114 28.15 6.49 -15.42
N LEU A 115 27.90 6.29 -14.13
CA LEU A 115 28.93 6.06 -13.13
C LEU A 115 29.35 4.58 -13.01
N GLN A 116 28.52 3.63 -13.46
CA GLN A 116 28.81 2.18 -13.45
C GLN A 116 28.31 1.50 -14.74
N PRO A 117 29.10 1.52 -15.84
CA PRO A 117 28.70 1.01 -17.15
C PRO A 117 28.36 -0.48 -17.20
N SER A 118 28.80 -1.28 -16.22
CA SER A 118 28.49 -2.72 -16.11
C SER A 118 27.09 -3.03 -15.54
N LEU A 119 26.36 -2.01 -15.08
CA LEU A 119 24.98 -2.11 -14.55
C LEU A 119 23.91 -1.63 -15.54
N SER A 120 24.19 -1.74 -16.84
CA SER A 120 23.26 -1.47 -17.93
C SER A 120 22.10 -2.48 -17.89
N GLY A 121 21.06 -2.16 -17.09
CA GLY A 121 19.77 -2.88 -17.07
C GLY A 121 19.12 -3.11 -15.71
N LYS A 122 19.74 -2.74 -14.58
CA LYS A 122 19.27 -3.18 -13.24
C LYS A 122 19.20 -2.05 -12.21
N VAL A 123 18.29 -1.10 -12.37
CA VAL A 123 18.00 -0.13 -11.30
C VAL A 123 16.48 0.04 -11.16
N SER A 124 15.88 -0.83 -10.36
CA SER A 124 14.56 -0.61 -9.78
C SER A 124 14.69 0.17 -8.49
N TRP A 125 13.73 1.04 -8.20
CA TRP A 125 13.63 1.84 -6.97
C TRP A 125 13.39 0.98 -5.73
N LEU A 126 13.03 -0.29 -5.93
CA LEU A 126 12.92 -1.29 -4.89
C LEU A 126 14.28 -1.99 -4.73
N PRO A 127 14.71 -2.31 -3.49
CA PRO A 127 15.99 -2.98 -3.24
C PRO A 127 16.01 -4.45 -3.70
N TYR A 128 15.13 -4.86 -4.62
CA TYR A 128 15.07 -6.21 -5.16
C TYR A 128 15.57 -6.18 -6.61
N PRO A 129 16.78 -6.70 -6.87
CA PRO A 129 17.34 -6.78 -8.23
C PRO A 129 16.45 -7.54 -9.24
N VAL A 130 15.51 -8.36 -8.75
CA VAL A 130 14.57 -9.15 -9.56
C VAL A 130 13.41 -8.33 -10.13
N ILE A 131 12.97 -7.27 -9.44
CA ILE A 131 11.85 -6.43 -9.90
C ILE A 131 12.41 -5.36 -10.82
N ASN A 132 11.89 -5.23 -12.05
CA ASN A 132 12.34 -4.23 -13.02
C ASN A 132 11.16 -3.68 -13.84
N SER A 133 11.33 -2.53 -14.50
CA SER A 133 10.24 -1.83 -15.19
C SER A 133 9.79 -2.49 -16.51
N GLN A 134 10.59 -3.39 -17.07
CA GLN A 134 10.26 -4.12 -18.30
C GLN A 134 9.44 -5.38 -18.02
N MET A 135 9.46 -5.91 -16.79
CA MET A 135 8.81 -7.19 -16.46
C MET A 135 7.30 -7.16 -16.73
N SER A 136 6.79 -8.30 -17.17
CA SER A 136 5.36 -8.60 -17.30
C SER A 136 4.68 -8.69 -15.93
N PHE A 137 3.34 -8.71 -15.93
CA PHE A 137 2.61 -8.89 -14.68
C PHE A 137 2.84 -10.30 -14.10
N THR A 138 2.90 -11.32 -14.95
CA THR A 138 3.19 -12.70 -14.55
C THR A 138 4.55 -12.81 -13.83
N GLU A 139 5.61 -12.25 -14.40
CA GLU A 139 6.94 -12.23 -13.76
C GLU A 139 6.92 -11.46 -12.43
N PHE A 140 6.09 -10.41 -12.34
CA PHE A 140 5.94 -9.64 -11.10
C PHE A 140 5.24 -10.46 -10.00
N VAL A 141 4.23 -11.26 -10.34
CA VAL A 141 3.57 -12.19 -9.39
C VAL A 141 4.58 -13.16 -8.81
N TYR A 142 5.37 -13.83 -9.66
CA TYR A 142 6.42 -14.76 -9.21
C TYR A 142 7.43 -14.07 -8.30
N ALA A 143 7.94 -12.90 -8.71
CA ALA A 143 8.89 -12.15 -7.91
C ALA A 143 8.35 -11.75 -6.53
N VAL A 144 7.07 -11.37 -6.44
CA VAL A 144 6.42 -11.01 -5.16
C VAL A 144 6.17 -12.23 -4.29
N ALA A 145 5.81 -13.37 -4.89
CA ALA A 145 5.61 -14.62 -4.17
C ALA A 145 6.90 -15.15 -3.53
N ASP A 146 8.04 -15.01 -4.23
CA ASP A 146 9.35 -15.44 -3.76
C ASP A 146 9.94 -14.54 -2.66
N ILE A 147 9.45 -13.31 -2.51
CA ILE A 147 9.94 -12.39 -1.47
C ILE A 147 9.27 -12.72 -0.12
N PRO A 148 10.06 -13.08 0.92
CA PRO A 148 9.52 -13.34 2.25
C PRO A 148 8.77 -12.14 2.81
N GLU A 149 7.69 -12.37 3.58
CA GLU A 149 6.84 -11.31 4.14
C GLU A 149 7.63 -10.24 4.91
N SER A 150 8.59 -10.67 5.75
CA SER A 150 9.46 -9.79 6.54
C SER A 150 10.33 -8.87 5.68
N LYS A 151 10.59 -9.28 4.44
CA LYS A 151 11.37 -8.53 3.46
C LYS A 151 10.50 -7.86 2.41
N ALA A 152 9.17 -8.04 2.39
CA ALA A 152 8.32 -7.47 1.35
C ALA A 152 8.16 -5.95 1.51
N ASP A 153 8.21 -5.21 0.39
CA ASP A 153 7.91 -3.78 0.40
C ASP A 153 6.42 -3.57 0.69
N LYS A 154 6.11 -2.52 1.45
CA LYS A 154 4.76 -2.21 1.91
C LYS A 154 3.68 -2.14 0.83
N HIS A 155 4.03 -1.89 -0.44
CA HIS A 155 3.04 -1.81 -1.52
C HIS A 155 2.52 -3.17 -1.99
N PHE A 156 3.26 -4.25 -1.71
CA PHE A 156 2.86 -5.64 -2.01
C PHE A 156 2.96 -6.58 -0.80
N ARG A 157 3.39 -6.12 0.37
CA ARG A 157 3.29 -6.85 1.65
C ARG A 157 1.82 -7.13 1.99
N SER A 158 1.53 -8.27 2.62
CA SER A 158 0.17 -8.61 3.07
C SER A 158 -0.40 -7.55 4.02
N GLN A 159 -1.68 -7.26 3.88
CA GLN A 159 -2.39 -6.17 4.56
C GLN A 159 -2.56 -6.44 6.04
N TYR A 160 -2.77 -7.70 6.45
CA TYR A 160 -2.88 -8.07 7.86
C TYR A 160 -1.66 -7.64 8.67
N THR A 161 -0.46 -7.65 8.07
CA THR A 161 0.79 -7.26 8.75
C THR A 161 0.79 -5.80 9.24
N PHE A 162 -0.10 -4.97 8.69
CA PHE A 162 -0.27 -3.58 9.09
C PHE A 162 -1.23 -3.42 10.26
N ILE A 163 -2.08 -4.40 10.56
CA ILE A 163 -3.26 -4.21 11.43
C ILE A 163 -3.51 -5.34 12.41
N THR A 164 -2.60 -6.31 12.50
CA THR A 164 -2.62 -7.33 13.55
C THR A 164 -1.58 -7.04 14.63
N ASP A 165 -1.87 -7.44 15.86
CA ASP A 165 -0.88 -7.48 16.95
C ASP A 165 0.05 -8.70 16.83
N SER A 166 0.92 -8.89 17.84
CA SER A 166 1.86 -10.02 17.90
C SER A 166 1.19 -11.39 18.06
N GLU A 167 -0.07 -11.43 18.50
CA GLU A 167 -0.88 -12.65 18.61
C GLU A 167 -1.69 -12.91 17.32
N GLY A 168 -1.59 -12.00 16.35
CA GLY A 168 -2.27 -12.10 15.07
C GLY A 168 -3.73 -11.64 15.11
N LYS A 169 -4.16 -10.95 16.18
CA LYS A 169 -5.51 -10.40 16.33
C LYS A 169 -5.60 -9.02 15.71
N LEU A 170 -6.74 -8.72 15.08
CA LEU A 170 -7.02 -7.42 14.48
C LEU A 170 -7.09 -6.32 15.55
N ILE A 171 -6.38 -5.23 15.28
CA ILE A 171 -6.31 -4.01 16.09
C ILE A 171 -7.44 -3.00 15.77
N PRO A 172 -7.82 -2.78 14.49
CA PRO A 172 -8.84 -1.78 14.16
C PRO A 172 -10.23 -2.13 14.73
N ASP A 173 -10.95 -1.10 15.17
CA ASP A 173 -12.37 -1.16 15.54
C ASP A 173 -13.27 -1.20 14.29
N PHE A 174 -12.76 -0.71 13.15
CA PHE A 174 -13.46 -0.70 11.86
C PHE A 174 -12.49 -1.00 10.71
N ILE A 175 -12.87 -1.93 9.85
CA ILE A 175 -12.16 -2.28 8.62
C ILE A 175 -13.12 -2.04 7.46
N GLY A 176 -12.87 -1.00 6.67
CA GLY A 176 -13.60 -0.75 5.43
C GLY A 176 -12.94 -1.46 4.24
N HIS A 177 -13.70 -1.66 3.18
CA HIS A 177 -13.25 -2.29 1.95
C HIS A 177 -13.14 -1.25 0.84
N PHE A 178 -12.07 -1.31 0.06
CA PHE A 178 -11.86 -0.43 -1.09
C PHE A 178 -12.97 -0.59 -2.12
N GLU A 179 -13.54 -1.79 -2.23
CA GLU A 179 -14.64 -2.14 -3.10
C GLU A 179 -15.93 -1.36 -2.75
N THR A 180 -16.12 -1.02 -1.48
CA THR A 180 -17.25 -0.27 -0.91
C THR A 180 -16.83 1.06 -0.29
N LEU A 181 -15.70 1.62 -0.77
CA LEU A 181 -14.98 2.73 -0.14
C LEU A 181 -15.87 3.91 0.29
N ASN A 182 -16.77 4.38 -0.57
CA ASN A 182 -17.62 5.53 -0.23
C ASN A 182 -18.63 5.21 0.87
N ALA A 183 -19.22 4.01 0.87
CA ALA A 183 -20.18 3.60 1.88
C ALA A 183 -19.50 3.39 3.24
N ASP A 184 -18.34 2.73 3.24
CA ASP A 184 -17.56 2.49 4.46
C ASP A 184 -16.99 3.79 5.02
N PHE A 185 -16.55 4.69 4.13
CA PHE A 185 -16.08 6.01 4.52
C PHE A 185 -17.21 6.86 5.11
N ALA A 186 -18.41 6.84 4.54
CA ALA A 186 -19.58 7.52 5.11
C ALA A 186 -19.91 7.02 6.53
N THR A 187 -19.72 5.72 6.79
CA THR A 187 -19.87 5.13 8.13
C THR A 187 -18.85 5.69 9.12
N ILE A 188 -17.58 5.85 8.70
CA ILE A 188 -16.55 6.48 9.53
C ILE A 188 -16.90 7.94 9.82
N VAL A 189 -17.28 8.70 8.79
CA VAL A 189 -17.69 10.11 8.90
C VAL A 189 -18.80 10.29 9.93
N GLN A 190 -19.84 9.45 9.86
CA GLN A 190 -20.96 9.49 10.80
C GLN A 190 -20.50 9.21 12.24
N LYS A 191 -19.59 8.26 12.43
CA LYS A 191 -19.07 7.90 13.77
C LYS A 191 -18.27 9.04 14.42
N ILE A 192 -17.54 9.82 13.63
CA ILE A 192 -16.58 10.80 14.14
C ILE A 192 -17.04 12.25 13.95
N GLY A 193 -18.23 12.47 13.38
CA GLY A 193 -18.82 13.78 13.19
C GLY A 193 -18.10 14.65 12.15
N LEU A 194 -17.50 14.05 11.12
CA LEU A 194 -16.87 14.82 10.05
C LEU A 194 -17.91 15.56 9.19
N PRO A 195 -17.58 16.74 8.66
CA PRO A 195 -18.52 17.57 7.90
C PRO A 195 -18.77 17.10 6.45
N THR A 196 -18.01 16.11 5.94
CA THR A 196 -18.14 15.61 4.56
C THR A 196 -18.35 14.09 4.53
N PRO A 197 -19.42 13.60 3.88
CA PRO A 197 -19.67 12.15 3.75
C PRO A 197 -18.80 11.47 2.70
N ASN A 198 -18.21 12.24 1.77
CA ASN A 198 -17.53 11.71 0.60
C ASN A 198 -16.02 12.02 0.61
N LEU A 199 -15.24 11.10 0.04
CA LEU A 199 -13.82 11.34 -0.23
C LEU A 199 -13.65 12.32 -1.40
N PRO A 200 -12.71 13.27 -1.32
CA PRO A 200 -12.57 14.32 -2.32
C PRO A 200 -12.14 13.82 -3.70
N HIS A 201 -11.41 12.69 -3.76
CA HIS A 201 -10.95 12.08 -5.02
C HIS A 201 -10.81 10.56 -4.88
N GLU A 202 -11.39 9.80 -5.80
CA GLU A 202 -11.03 8.39 -6.00
C GLU A 202 -9.85 8.30 -6.98
N LEU A 203 -8.66 7.96 -6.49
CA LEU A 203 -7.53 7.67 -7.35
C LEU A 203 -7.64 6.23 -7.87
N LYS A 204 -8.31 6.05 -9.01
CA LYS A 204 -8.26 4.79 -9.77
C LYS A 204 -7.02 4.76 -10.64
N THR A 205 -6.18 3.74 -10.46
CA THR A 205 -5.12 3.45 -11.43
C THR A 205 -5.78 3.01 -12.73
N ASN A 206 -5.36 3.58 -13.86
CA ASN A 206 -5.91 3.21 -15.16
C ASN A 206 -5.40 1.83 -15.58
N HIS A 207 -6.24 0.80 -15.43
CA HIS A 207 -6.02 -0.56 -15.89
C HIS A 207 -7.38 -1.23 -16.14
N GLN A 208 -7.37 -2.34 -16.87
CA GLN A 208 -8.56 -3.19 -17.01
C GLN A 208 -8.96 -3.80 -15.66
N HIS A 209 -10.11 -4.47 -15.61
CA HIS A 209 -10.47 -5.25 -14.44
C HIS A 209 -9.35 -6.22 -14.07
N TYR A 210 -9.00 -6.29 -12.78
CA TYR A 210 -7.78 -6.97 -12.33
C TYR A 210 -7.72 -8.44 -12.76
N SER A 211 -8.87 -9.10 -12.88
CA SER A 211 -8.95 -10.51 -13.27
C SER A 211 -8.37 -10.78 -14.67
N THR A 212 -8.40 -9.80 -15.60
CA THR A 212 -7.87 -9.97 -16.96
C THR A 212 -6.35 -10.13 -17.03
N TYR A 213 -5.64 -9.85 -15.93
CA TYR A 213 -4.19 -9.98 -15.85
C TYR A 213 -3.73 -11.34 -15.33
N TYR A 214 -4.64 -12.17 -14.81
CA TYR A 214 -4.29 -13.44 -14.18
C TYR A 214 -4.52 -14.62 -15.11
N THR A 215 -3.61 -15.60 -14.98
CA THR A 215 -3.83 -17.00 -15.38
C THR A 215 -4.31 -17.80 -14.16
N PRO A 216 -4.89 -19.00 -14.33
CA PRO A 216 -5.23 -19.86 -13.19
C PRO A 216 -4.04 -20.12 -12.26
N GLU A 217 -2.84 -20.27 -12.82
CA GLU A 217 -1.60 -20.44 -12.07
C GLU A 217 -1.23 -19.21 -11.23
N THR A 218 -1.17 -18.03 -11.84
CA THR A 218 -0.78 -16.80 -11.12
C THR A 218 -1.84 -16.36 -10.11
N TRP A 219 -3.12 -16.69 -10.35
CA TRP A 219 -4.17 -16.50 -9.37
C TRP A 219 -3.94 -17.36 -8.13
N ALA A 220 -3.65 -18.65 -8.29
CA ALA A 220 -3.40 -19.57 -7.18
C ALA A 220 -2.17 -19.15 -6.36
N ILE A 221 -1.12 -18.65 -7.02
CA ILE A 221 0.07 -18.12 -6.35
C ILE A 221 -0.28 -16.91 -5.47
N VAL A 222 -1.10 -15.98 -5.98
CA VAL A 222 -1.57 -14.83 -5.20
C VAL A 222 -2.49 -15.26 -4.06
N ALA A 223 -3.38 -16.22 -4.30
CA ALA A 223 -4.24 -16.81 -3.27
C ALA A 223 -3.41 -17.37 -2.11
N GLN A 224 -2.36 -18.14 -2.42
CA GLN A 224 -1.45 -18.68 -1.41
C GLN A 224 -0.66 -17.56 -0.70
N ARG A 225 -0.09 -16.61 -1.46
CA ARG A 225 0.75 -15.54 -0.91
C ARG A 225 -0.01 -14.64 0.07
N TYR A 226 -1.30 -14.41 -0.18
CA TYR A 226 -2.17 -13.52 0.60
C TYR A 226 -3.30 -14.26 1.31
N GLN A 227 -3.17 -15.57 1.53
CA GLN A 227 -4.22 -16.41 2.13
C GLN A 227 -4.81 -15.79 3.40
N ARG A 228 -3.96 -15.28 4.29
CA ARG A 228 -4.40 -14.67 5.53
C ARG A 228 -5.18 -13.36 5.34
N ASP A 229 -4.86 -12.56 4.32
CA ASP A 229 -5.68 -11.38 3.98
C ASP A 229 -7.06 -11.82 3.50
N ILE A 230 -7.12 -12.86 2.68
CA ILE A 230 -8.37 -13.38 2.11
C ILE A 230 -9.29 -13.86 3.24
N GLU A 231 -8.75 -14.68 4.15
CA GLU A 231 -9.48 -15.23 5.30
C GLU A 231 -9.93 -14.12 6.27
N LEU A 232 -9.04 -13.20 6.66
CA LEU A 232 -9.35 -12.17 7.65
C LEU A 232 -10.34 -11.12 7.16
N PHE A 233 -10.34 -10.82 5.86
CA PHE A 233 -11.15 -9.74 5.28
C PHE A 233 -12.35 -10.24 4.46
N GLY A 234 -12.58 -11.55 4.44
CA GLY A 234 -13.76 -12.14 3.80
C GLY A 234 -13.76 -12.01 2.28
N TYR A 235 -12.60 -12.14 1.64
CA TYR A 235 -12.51 -12.19 0.18
C TYR A 235 -12.76 -13.61 -0.32
N ASP A 236 -13.41 -13.72 -1.48
CA ASP A 236 -13.65 -15.00 -2.15
C ASP A 236 -12.45 -15.38 -3.05
N GLN A 237 -12.10 -16.67 -3.06
CA GLN A 237 -11.07 -17.23 -3.92
C GLN A 237 -11.61 -17.65 -5.30
N ASP A 238 -12.94 -17.80 -5.43
CA ASP A 238 -13.62 -18.36 -6.60
C ASP A 238 -14.02 -17.30 -7.65
N ASP A 239 -13.68 -16.03 -7.43
CA ASP A 239 -13.97 -14.89 -8.33
C ASP A 239 -13.41 -15.05 -9.77
N LEU A 240 -12.48 -15.99 -10.00
CA LEU A 240 -11.99 -16.33 -11.34
C LEU A 240 -13.07 -16.86 -12.29
N ASN A 241 -14.13 -17.46 -11.76
CA ASN A 241 -15.19 -18.08 -12.57
C ASN A 241 -16.03 -17.07 -13.37
N ILE A 242 -15.79 -15.76 -13.18
CA ILE A 242 -16.44 -14.68 -13.94
C ILE A 242 -15.75 -14.46 -15.31
N LEU A 243 -14.64 -15.14 -15.60
CA LEU A 243 -13.92 -15.03 -16.89
C LEU A 243 -14.22 -16.13 -17.91
N SER A 244 -15.04 -17.11 -17.55
CA SER A 244 -15.41 -18.25 -18.42
C SER A 244 -16.89 -18.25 -18.87
N SER A 245 -17.63 -17.16 -18.62
CA SER A 245 -19.01 -16.95 -19.08
C SER A 245 -19.12 -15.93 -20.22
#